data_AF-A0A1L8DNU5-F1
#
_entry.id   AF-A0A1L8DNU5-F1
#
_cell.length_a   1.000
_cell.length_b   1.000
_cell.length_c   1.000
_cell.angle_alpha   90.00
_cell.angle_beta   90.00
_cell.angle_gamma   90.00
#
_symmetry.space_group_name_H-M   'P 1'
#
loop_
_entity.id
_entity.type
_entity.pdbx_description
1 polymer ?
#
loop_
_entity_poly.entity_id
_entity_poly.type
_entity_poly.pdbx_seq_one_letter_code
_entity_poly.pdbx_strand_id
1 'polypeptide(L)'
;SHTKNRKMLTRIVVIGMIICVMGVLAYPPIENNETLDEEGEIKLWEIERECAMVGGVCVHRDDCDHVTSTTGLCPSNKHYGVECCYKLKIRLTTCHNHFGECMNECNPRIQRPATDCPGQVCCVLV
;
A
#
# COMPACT_ATOMS: atom_id res chain seq x y z
N SER A 1 -8.89 26.15 56.74
CA SER A 1 -7.87 25.40 55.98
C SER A 1 -8.45 24.47 54.90
N HIS A 2 -9.63 23.86 55.12
CA HIS A 2 -10.22 22.82 54.24
C HIS A 2 -10.60 23.26 52.81
N THR A 3 -11.08 24.49 52.62
CA THR A 3 -11.52 25.03 51.32
C THR A 3 -10.38 25.42 50.39
N LYS A 4 -9.18 25.72 50.93
CA LYS A 4 -7.98 26.05 50.14
C LYS A 4 -7.41 24.80 49.45
N ASN A 5 -7.36 23.69 50.18
CA ASN A 5 -6.89 22.40 49.65
C ASN A 5 -7.84 21.83 48.58
N ARG A 6 -9.17 22.00 48.75
CA ARG A 6 -10.15 21.56 47.75
C ARG A 6 -10.04 22.34 46.44
N LYS A 7 -9.88 23.66 46.51
CA LYS A 7 -9.65 24.52 45.32
C LYS A 7 -8.33 24.23 44.62
N MET A 8 -7.28 23.91 45.39
CA MET A 8 -5.97 23.55 44.86
C MET A 8 -5.99 22.18 44.17
N LEU A 9 -6.68 21.19 44.76
CA LEU A 9 -6.86 19.88 44.15
C LEU A 9 -7.65 19.96 42.84
N THR A 10 -8.73 20.75 42.80
CA THR A 10 -9.49 20.95 41.55
C THR A 10 -8.65 21.55 40.43
N ARG A 11 -7.75 22.51 40.74
CA ARG A 11 -6.86 23.11 39.73
C ARG A 11 -5.85 22.10 39.17
N ILE A 12 -5.29 21.24 40.02
CA ILE A 12 -4.33 20.21 39.60
C ILE A 12 -5.01 19.20 38.66
N VAL A 13 -6.24 18.76 39.01
CA VAL A 13 -7.01 17.83 38.17
C VAL A 13 -7.34 18.46 36.82
N VAL A 14 -7.76 19.72 36.78
CA VAL A 14 -8.07 20.42 35.52
C VAL A 14 -6.82 20.59 34.65
N ILE A 15 -5.69 20.97 35.23
CA ILE A 15 -4.42 21.11 34.48
C ILE A 15 -3.98 19.74 33.93
N GLY A 16 -4.07 18.67 34.73
CA GLY A 16 -3.75 17.31 34.28
C GLY A 16 -4.65 16.86 33.13
N MET A 17 -5.96 17.12 33.21
CA MET A 17 -6.91 16.80 32.14
C MET A 17 -6.62 17.60 30.87
N ILE A 18 -6.28 18.89 30.98
CA ILE A 18 -5.89 19.71 29.81
C ILE A 18 -4.61 19.18 29.17
N ILE A 19 -3.60 18.81 29.96
CA ILE A 19 -2.35 18.22 29.45
C ILE A 19 -2.63 16.88 28.74
N CYS A 20 -3.48 16.03 29.31
CA CYS A 20 -3.91 14.79 28.65
C CYS A 20 -4.64 15.06 27.33
N VAL A 21 -5.57 16.00 27.28
CA VAL A 21 -6.29 16.36 26.04
C VAL A 21 -5.33 16.93 24.99
N MET A 22 -4.38 17.77 25.38
CA MET A 22 -3.35 18.29 24.45
C MET A 22 -2.42 17.17 23.96
N GLY A 23 -2.07 16.20 24.81
CA GLY A 23 -1.33 15.00 24.37
C GLY A 23 -2.13 14.14 23.40
N VAL A 24 -3.47 14.06 23.57
CA VAL A 24 -4.39 13.38 22.66
C VAL A 24 -4.64 14.19 21.36
N LEU A 25 -4.51 15.51 21.36
CA LEU A 25 -4.63 16.31 20.13
C LEU A 25 -3.30 16.42 19.36
N ALA A 26 -2.18 16.29 20.06
CA ALA A 26 -0.83 16.39 19.50
C ALA A 26 -0.22 15.03 19.14
N TYR A 27 -0.83 13.89 19.51
CA TYR A 27 -0.44 12.64 18.86
C TYR A 27 -0.96 12.71 17.43
N PRO A 28 -0.09 12.74 16.42
CA PRO A 28 -0.56 12.43 15.08
C PRO A 28 -1.12 11.00 15.15
N PRO A 29 -2.29 10.73 14.53
CA PRO A 29 -2.69 9.34 14.34
C PRO A 29 -1.53 8.60 13.69
N ILE A 30 -1.09 7.50 14.30
CA ILE A 30 -0.17 6.58 13.64
C ILE A 30 -1.01 5.90 12.57
N GLU A 31 -1.19 6.57 11.44
CA GLU A 31 -1.53 5.91 10.19
C GLU A 31 -0.25 5.17 9.78
N ASN A 32 -0.16 3.90 10.18
CA ASN A 32 0.67 2.91 9.52
C ASN A 32 0.06 2.62 8.14
N ASN A 33 0.00 3.66 7.33
CA ASN A 33 -0.44 3.62 5.96
C ASN A 33 0.50 4.56 5.22
N GLU A 34 1.64 4.00 4.84
CA GLU A 34 2.52 4.58 3.84
C GLU A 34 1.75 4.62 2.51
N THR A 35 0.78 5.53 2.36
CA THR A 35 0.25 5.92 1.06
C THR A 35 1.21 6.93 0.46
N LEU A 36 2.34 6.42 -0.03
CA LEU A 36 2.74 6.80 -1.37
C LEU A 36 1.77 6.04 -2.28
N ASP A 37 0.59 6.62 -2.52
CA ASP A 37 -0.19 6.26 -3.70
C ASP A 37 0.65 6.74 -4.90
N GLU A 38 1.64 5.95 -5.29
CA GLU A 38 2.11 5.95 -6.66
C GLU A 38 0.91 5.46 -7.49
N GLU A 39 0.25 6.40 -8.17
CA GLU A 39 -0.81 6.14 -9.13
C GLU A 39 -0.30 5.17 -10.21
N GLY A 40 -0.33 3.86 -9.93
CA GLY A 40 0.25 2.84 -10.81
C GLY A 40 0.72 1.56 -10.12
N GLU A 41 0.98 1.57 -8.81
CA GLU A 41 1.47 0.37 -8.12
C GLU A 41 0.33 -0.54 -7.64
N ILE A 42 0.47 -1.84 -7.86
CA ILE A 42 -0.49 -2.83 -7.38
C ILE A 42 -0.24 -3.08 -5.89
N LYS A 43 -1.23 -2.73 -5.06
CA LYS A 43 -1.16 -2.99 -3.62
C LYS A 43 -1.14 -4.49 -3.33
N LEU A 44 0.00 -4.98 -2.83
CA LEU A 44 0.15 -6.30 -2.26
C LEU A 44 -0.33 -6.31 -0.81
N TRP A 45 -1.21 -7.26 -0.47
CA TRP A 45 -1.69 -7.46 0.89
C TRP A 45 -0.78 -8.43 1.65
N GLU A 46 -1.03 -8.56 2.95
CA GLU A 46 -0.29 -9.50 3.81
C GLU A 46 -0.26 -10.91 3.20
N ILE A 47 0.89 -11.57 3.32
CA ILE A 47 1.09 -12.92 2.80
C ILE A 47 0.29 -13.90 3.65
N GLU A 48 -0.83 -14.38 3.11
CA GLU A 48 -1.66 -15.40 3.76
C GLU A 48 -1.17 -16.81 3.36
N ARG A 49 -1.10 -17.71 4.36
CA ARG A 49 -0.46 -19.02 4.23
C ARG A 49 -1.11 -19.87 3.14
N GLU A 50 -2.43 -19.83 3.07
CA GLU A 50 -3.25 -20.60 2.14
C GLU A 50 -3.00 -20.18 0.69
N CYS A 51 -2.86 -18.88 0.44
CA CYS A 51 -2.54 -18.33 -0.87
C CYS A 51 -1.07 -18.60 -1.26
N ALA A 52 -0.15 -18.43 -0.31
CA ALA A 52 1.27 -18.68 -0.54
C ALA A 52 1.57 -20.15 -0.88
N MET A 53 0.86 -21.10 -0.25
CA MET A 53 1.03 -22.53 -0.53
C MET A 53 0.70 -22.93 -1.97
N VAL A 54 -0.19 -22.20 -2.63
CA VAL A 54 -0.51 -22.44 -4.04
C VAL A 54 0.37 -21.63 -5.00
N GLY A 55 1.28 -20.81 -4.47
CA GLY A 55 2.16 -19.94 -5.26
C GLY A 55 1.49 -18.65 -5.74
N GLY A 56 0.41 -18.22 -5.07
CA GLY A 56 -0.27 -16.97 -5.37
C GLY A 56 0.12 -15.82 -4.44
N VAL A 57 -0.41 -14.64 -4.73
CA VAL A 57 -0.31 -13.44 -3.90
C VAL A 57 -1.69 -12.81 -3.67
N CYS A 58 -1.90 -12.20 -2.50
CA CYS A 58 -3.15 -11.53 -2.17
C CYS A 58 -3.17 -10.10 -2.72
N VAL A 59 -4.10 -9.82 -3.63
CA VAL A 59 -4.31 -8.49 -4.26
C VAL A 59 -5.79 -8.18 -4.41
N HIS A 60 -6.15 -6.93 -4.69
CA HIS A 60 -7.52 -6.60 -5.06
C HIS A 60 -7.91 -7.36 -6.34
N ARG A 61 -9.13 -7.89 -6.40
CA ARG A 61 -9.59 -8.71 -7.55
C ARG A 61 -9.45 -7.98 -8.89
N ASP A 62 -9.59 -6.66 -8.90
CA ASP A 62 -9.46 -5.85 -10.11
C ASP A 62 -8.02 -5.72 -10.62
N ASP A 63 -7.02 -6.00 -9.80
CA ASP A 63 -5.60 -6.01 -10.18
C ASP A 63 -5.12 -7.41 -10.58
N CYS A 64 -6.00 -8.41 -10.53
CA CYS A 64 -5.68 -9.78 -10.88
C CYS A 64 -6.04 -10.10 -12.34
N ASP A 65 -5.05 -10.56 -13.11
CA ASP A 65 -5.22 -11.08 -14.48
C ASP A 65 -5.73 -12.53 -14.44
N HIS A 66 -5.17 -13.35 -13.52
CA HIS A 66 -5.58 -14.74 -13.35
C HIS A 66 -5.72 -15.10 -11.87
N VAL A 67 -6.98 -15.29 -11.43
CA VAL A 67 -7.30 -15.78 -10.08
C VAL A 67 -6.95 -17.25 -9.91
N THR A 68 -6.70 -17.68 -8.68
CA THR A 68 -6.45 -19.09 -8.37
C THR A 68 -7.69 -19.96 -8.59
N SER A 69 -7.49 -21.26 -8.85
CA SER A 69 -8.62 -22.20 -9.02
C SER A 69 -9.45 -22.38 -7.74
N THR A 70 -8.83 -22.18 -6.57
CA THR A 70 -9.50 -22.18 -5.27
C THR A 70 -9.68 -20.74 -4.81
N THR A 71 -10.92 -20.35 -4.47
CA THR A 71 -11.26 -19.01 -3.99
C THR A 71 -11.18 -18.89 -2.47
N GLY A 72 -11.02 -17.68 -1.95
CA GLY A 72 -11.07 -17.39 -0.51
C GLY A 72 -9.79 -17.77 0.24
N LEU A 73 -8.66 -17.82 -0.47
CA LEU A 73 -7.35 -18.11 0.13
C LEU A 73 -6.70 -16.87 0.79
N CYS A 74 -7.36 -15.70 0.70
CA CYS A 74 -6.99 -14.46 1.40
C CYS A 74 -8.12 -14.02 2.37
N PRO A 75 -8.40 -14.79 3.44
CA PRO A 75 -9.54 -14.54 4.32
C PRO A 75 -9.47 -13.23 5.10
N SER A 76 -8.27 -12.79 5.48
CA SER A 76 -8.08 -11.64 6.38
C SER A 76 -8.56 -10.33 5.77
N ASN A 77 -8.47 -10.22 4.43
CA ASN A 77 -8.80 -9.01 3.67
C ASN A 77 -9.94 -9.22 2.66
N LYS A 78 -10.69 -10.33 2.79
CA LYS A 78 -11.78 -10.69 1.89
C LYS A 78 -12.86 -9.61 1.77
N HIS A 79 -13.14 -8.88 2.84
CA HIS A 79 -14.13 -7.80 2.84
C HIS A 79 -13.71 -6.59 2.00
N TYR A 80 -12.42 -6.45 1.70
CA TYR A 80 -11.90 -5.44 0.78
C TYR A 80 -11.88 -5.91 -0.68
N GLY A 81 -12.51 -7.04 -1.03
CA GLY A 81 -12.50 -7.56 -2.40
C GLY A 81 -11.16 -8.19 -2.81
N VAL A 82 -10.32 -8.54 -1.83
CA VAL A 82 -9.03 -9.21 -2.03
C VAL A 82 -9.25 -10.69 -2.35
N GLU A 83 -8.48 -11.21 -3.30
CA GLU A 83 -8.47 -12.63 -3.66
C GLU A 83 -7.05 -13.09 -3.97
N CYS A 84 -6.82 -14.39 -3.92
CA CYS A 84 -5.54 -14.98 -4.30
C CYS A 84 -5.35 -15.00 -5.82
N CYS A 85 -4.20 -14.51 -6.26
CA CYS A 85 -3.90 -14.27 -7.66
C CYS A 85 -2.61 -14.95 -8.09
N TYR A 86 -2.61 -15.60 -9.26
CA TYR A 86 -1.41 -16.17 -9.89
C TYR A 86 -0.66 -15.16 -10.73
N LYS A 87 -1.39 -14.23 -11.36
CA LYS A 87 -0.82 -13.27 -12.30
C LYS A 87 -1.50 -11.93 -12.15
N LEU A 88 -0.71 -10.91 -11.88
CA LEU A 88 -1.17 -9.53 -11.77
C LEU A 88 -1.40 -8.93 -13.16
N LYS A 89 -2.35 -8.01 -13.26
CA LYS A 89 -2.52 -7.19 -14.46
C LYS A 89 -1.29 -6.32 -14.65
N ILE A 90 -0.88 -6.14 -15.90
CA ILE A 90 0.19 -5.20 -16.22
C ILE A 90 -0.39 -3.80 -16.14
N ARG A 91 0.05 -3.00 -15.17
CA ARG A 91 -0.13 -1.54 -15.18
C ARG A 91 1.01 -0.98 -16.02
N LEU A 92 0.68 -0.35 -17.15
CA LEU A 92 1.71 0.33 -17.93
C LEU A 92 2.25 1.50 -17.11
N THR A 93 3.57 1.66 -17.13
CA THR A 93 4.28 2.78 -16.50
C THR A 93 5.16 3.45 -17.56
N THR A 94 5.88 4.50 -17.18
CA THR A 94 6.85 5.15 -18.07
C THR A 94 8.10 4.28 -18.24
N CYS A 95 8.79 4.42 -19.36
CA CYS A 95 10.01 3.67 -19.63
C CYS A 95 11.11 4.01 -18.62
N HIS A 96 11.15 5.26 -18.18
CA HIS A 96 12.03 5.71 -17.10
C HIS A 96 11.80 4.92 -15.80
N ASN A 97 10.54 4.63 -15.43
CA ASN A 97 10.22 3.84 -14.22
C ASN A 97 10.62 2.36 -14.35
N HIS A 98 10.84 1.89 -15.58
CA HIS A 98 11.47 0.60 -15.84
C HIS A 98 13.02 0.66 -15.80
N PHE A 99 13.61 1.80 -15.45
CA PHE A 99 15.04 2.08 -15.58
C PHE A 99 15.54 1.83 -17.02
N GLY A 100 14.69 2.22 -17.99
CA GLY A 100 14.96 2.03 -19.40
C GLY A 100 15.02 3.36 -20.17
N GLU A 101 15.32 3.22 -21.45
CA GLU A 101 15.31 4.31 -22.42
C GLU A 101 14.49 3.93 -23.66
N CYS A 102 13.80 4.91 -24.25
CA CYS A 102 13.09 4.70 -25.51
C CYS A 102 14.10 4.62 -26.66
N MET A 103 14.16 3.46 -27.31
CA MET A 103 15.06 3.19 -28.43
C MET A 103 14.29 2.63 -29.61
N ASN A 104 14.85 2.70 -30.83
CA ASN A 104 14.18 2.16 -32.02
C ASN A 104 14.11 0.62 -31.99
N GLU A 105 15.14 -0.04 -31.48
CA GLU A 105 15.21 -1.49 -31.35
C GLU A 105 16.20 -1.89 -30.24
N CYS A 106 15.89 -2.97 -29.54
CA CYS A 106 16.81 -3.69 -28.65
C CYS A 106 16.40 -5.16 -28.55
N ASN A 107 17.20 -5.99 -27.89
CA ASN A 107 16.89 -7.41 -27.72
C ASN A 107 15.47 -7.59 -27.14
N PRO A 108 14.56 -8.37 -27.77
CA PRO A 108 13.17 -8.52 -27.32
C PRO A 108 13.02 -8.96 -25.86
N ARG A 109 14.02 -9.62 -25.28
CA ARG A 109 14.00 -10.07 -23.87
C ARG A 109 14.07 -8.90 -22.87
N ILE A 110 14.67 -7.77 -23.26
CA ILE A 110 14.82 -6.57 -22.42
C ILE A 110 13.79 -5.48 -22.76
N GLN A 111 12.90 -5.73 -23.71
CA GLN A 111 11.82 -4.80 -24.02
C GLN A 111 10.74 -4.84 -22.95
N ARG A 112 10.18 -3.69 -22.59
CA ARG A 112 9.04 -3.56 -21.68
C ARG A 112 7.94 -2.69 -22.30
N PRO A 113 6.66 -2.95 -22.00
CA PRO A 113 5.60 -2.04 -22.39
C PRO A 113 5.73 -0.73 -21.60
N ALA A 114 5.62 0.42 -22.28
CA ALA A 114 5.70 1.74 -21.65
C ALA A 114 4.70 2.70 -22.30
N THR A 115 4.24 3.70 -21.53
CA THR A 115 3.26 4.71 -22.01
C THR A 115 3.88 5.87 -22.80
N ASP A 116 5.20 6.06 -22.69
CA ASP A 116 5.94 7.27 -23.10
C ASP A 116 6.93 7.05 -24.26
N CYS A 117 6.91 5.90 -24.93
CA CYS A 117 7.73 5.61 -26.12
C CYS A 117 6.90 5.53 -27.42
N PRO A 118 6.30 6.63 -27.92
CA PRO A 118 5.54 6.59 -29.16
C PRO A 118 6.45 6.30 -30.36
N GLY A 119 6.20 5.19 -31.06
CA GLY A 119 7.00 4.79 -32.24
C GLY A 119 8.37 4.19 -31.91
N GLN A 120 8.65 3.93 -30.63
CA GLN A 120 9.88 3.33 -30.12
C GLN A 120 9.53 2.20 -29.14
N VAL A 121 10.53 1.43 -28.71
CA VAL A 121 10.40 0.41 -27.67
C VAL A 121 11.13 0.85 -26.41
N CYS A 122 10.58 0.54 -25.24
CA CYS A 122 11.30 0.76 -23.98
C CYS A 122 12.30 -0.36 -23.75
N CYS A 123 13.58 0.00 -23.63
CA CYS A 123 14.68 -0.92 -23.44
C CYS A 123 15.28 -0.75 -22.05
N VAL A 124 15.22 -1.80 -21.23
CA VAL A 124 15.77 -1.79 -19.87
C VAL A 124 17.30 -1.80 -19.91
N LEU A 125 17.92 -0.85 -19.21
CA LEU A 125 19.37 -0.70 -19.10
C LEU A 125 19.77 -1.09 -17.67
N VAL A 126 20.27 -2.31 -17.48
CA VAL A 126 20.77 -2.80 -16.18
C VAL A 126 22.21 -2.39 -15.90
#